data_AF-A0A967XN59-F1
#
_entry.id   AF-A0A967XN59-F1
#
_cell.length_a   1.000
_cell.length_b   1.000
_cell.length_c   1.000
_cell.angle_alpha   90.00
_cell.angle_beta   90.00
_cell.angle_gamma   90.00
#
_symmetry.space_group_name_H-M   'P 1'
#
loop_
_entity.id
_entity.type
_entity.pdbx_description
1 polymer ?
#
loop_
_entity_poly.entity_id
_entity_poly.type
_entity_poly.pdbx_seq_one_letter_code
_entity_poly.pdbx_strand_id
1 'polypeptide(L)' 'MLSLSTGEATALVRANSSVQYVRTGHLLYWREGAVLAHPFDVDRLEPNGDPIPLLGDVAYSAAEFASISVSRE' A
#
# COMPACT_ATOMS: atom_id res chain seq x y z
N MET A 1 -2.45 -2.55 -10.70
CA MET A 1 -3.26 -3.71 -11.07
C MET A 1 -3.03 -4.03 -12.53
N LEU A 2 -2.88 -5.30 -12.90
CA LEU A 2 -2.75 -5.74 -14.29
C LEU A 2 -3.98 -6.58 -14.67
N SER A 3 -4.68 -6.18 -15.72
CA SER A 3 -5.66 -7.03 -16.39
C SER A 3 -4.91 -8.04 -17.25
N LEU A 4 -5.06 -9.34 -16.97
CA LEU A 4 -4.36 -10.39 -17.72
C LEU A 4 -4.97 -10.64 -19.11
N SER A 5 -6.23 -10.29 -19.32
CA SER A 5 -6.91 -10.45 -20.60
C SER A 5 -6.59 -9.34 -21.60
N THR A 6 -6.43 -8.10 -21.11
CA THR A 6 -6.15 -6.92 -21.95
C THR A 6 -4.69 -6.47 -21.91
N GLY A 7 -3.93 -6.91 -20.90
CA GLY A 7 -2.57 -6.41 -20.63
C GLY A 7 -2.54 -5.00 -20.04
N GLU A 8 -3.68 -4.39 -19.77
CA GLU A 8 -3.77 -3.03 -19.26
C GLU A 8 -3.39 -2.96 -17.78
N ALA A 9 -2.56 -1.97 -17.45
CA ALA A 9 -2.13 -1.73 -16.09
C ALA A 9 -2.72 -0.41 -15.55
N THR A 10 -3.42 -0.51 -14.42
CA THR A 10 -3.95 0.64 -13.68
C THR A 10 -3.12 0.88 -12.43
N ALA A 11 -2.66 2.11 -12.22
CA ALA A 11 -1.99 2.50 -10.98
C ALA A 11 -3.00 2.51 -9.82
N LEU A 12 -2.71 1.80 -8.73
CA LEU A 12 -3.58 1.76 -7.54
C LEU A 12 -3.17 2.82 -6.51
N VAL A 13 -1.87 2.90 -6.22
CA VAL A 13 -1.29 3.82 -5.25
C VAL A 13 0.04 4.32 -5.79
N ARG A 14 0.34 5.60 -5.54
CA ARG A 14 1.69 6.15 -5.69
C ARG A 14 2.32 6.24 -4.30
N ALA A 15 3.36 5.45 -4.08
CA ALA A 15 4.12 5.42 -2.84
C ALA A 15 5.61 5.33 -3.18
N ASN A 16 6.45 5.88 -2.30
CA ASN A 16 7.89 5.82 -2.48
C ASN A 16 8.47 4.47 -2.02
N SER A 17 7.68 3.69 -1.27
CA SER A 17 8.03 2.36 -0.77
C SER A 17 7.35 1.24 -1.54
N SER A 18 7.76 0.00 -1.25
CA SER A 18 6.93 -1.16 -1.57
C SER A 18 5.56 -1.07 -0.90
N VAL A 19 4.54 -1.58 -1.60
CA VAL A 19 3.16 -1.66 -1.11
C VAL A 19 2.86 -3.11 -0.74
N GLN A 20 2.25 -3.33 0.42
CA GLN A 20 1.85 -4.67 0.88
C GLN A 20 0.35 -4.75 1.10
N TYR A 21 -0.28 -5.79 0.57
CA TYR A 21 -1.69 -6.08 0.86
C TYR A 21 -1.82 -6.89 2.16
N VAL A 22 -2.75 -6.47 3.03
CA VAL A 22 -3.13 -7.19 4.25
C VAL A 22 -4.58 -7.68 4.18
N ARG A 23 -4.85 -8.86 4.75
CA ARG A 23 -6.13 -9.57 4.61
C ARG A 23 -7.32 -8.84 5.24
N THR A 24 -7.07 -7.82 6.05
CA THR A 24 -8.10 -6.91 6.56
C THR A 24 -8.64 -5.94 5.49
N GLY A 25 -8.17 -6.04 4.23
CA GLY A 25 -8.66 -5.22 3.11
C GLY A 25 -7.92 -3.90 2.99
N HIS A 26 -6.61 -3.87 3.24
CA HIS A 26 -5.82 -2.64 3.17
C HIS A 26 -4.52 -2.83 2.39
N LEU A 27 -4.07 -1.75 1.75
CA LEU A 27 -2.72 -1.60 1.24
C LEU A 27 -1.89 -0.80 2.25
N LEU A 28 -0.83 -1.41 2.76
CA LEU A 28 0.15 -0.77 3.63
C LEU A 28 1.33 -0.24 2.82
N TYR A 29 1.70 1.00 3.07
CA TYR A 29 2.86 1.64 2.45
C TYR A 29 3.35 2.81 3.28
N TRP A 30 4.57 3.24 3.02
CA TRP A 30 5.14 4.46 3.59
C TRP A 30 4.97 5.63 2.61
N ARG A 31 4.58 6.80 3.12
CA ARG A 31 4.55 8.08 2.38
C ARG A 31 4.71 9.24 3.35
N GLU A 32 5.53 10.23 2.98
CA GLU A 32 5.64 11.51 3.70
C GLU A 32 5.90 11.37 5.22
N GLY A 33 6.72 10.41 5.62
CA GLY A 33 7.08 10.19 7.03
C GLY A 33 6.11 9.30 7.80
N ALA A 34 5.09 8.73 7.17
CA ALA A 34 4.09 7.89 7.83
C ALA A 34 3.88 6.54 7.13
N VAL A 35 3.60 5.51 7.93
CA VAL A 35 2.98 4.27 7.45
C VAL A 35 1.47 4.49 7.37
N LEU A 36 0.92 4.28 6.18
CA LEU A 36 -0.48 4.46 5.87
C LEU A 36 -1.13 3.11 5.58
N ALA A 37 -2.40 2.98 5.97
CA ALA A 37 -3.30 1.93 5.52
C ALA A 37 -4.35 2.54 4.59
N HIS A 38 -4.32 2.18 3.31
CA HIS A 38 -5.32 2.60 2.35
C HIS A 38 -6.31 1.46 2.15
N PRO A 39 -7.60 1.62 2.52
CA PRO A 39 -8.57 0.55 2.30
C PRO A 39 -8.64 0.18 0.82
N PHE A 40 -8.76 -1.11 0.54
CA PHE A 40 -8.72 -1.69 -0.79
C PHE A 40 -9.79 -2.76 -0.92
N ASP A 41 -10.67 -2.56 -1.89
CA ASP A 41 -11.71 -3.50 -2.26
C ASP A 41 -11.11 -4.56 -3.19
N VAL A 42 -11.00 -5.79 -2.71
CA VAL A 42 -10.41 -6.91 -3.47
C VAL A 42 -11.34 -7.44 -4.55
N ASP A 43 -12.65 -7.24 -4.40
CA ASP A 43 -13.65 -7.71 -5.37
C ASP A 43 -13.70 -6.76 -6.57
N ARG A 44 -13.51 -5.47 -6.32
CA ARG A 44 -13.45 -4.41 -7.34
C ARG A 44 -12.04 -4.07 -7.80
N LEU A 45 -11.03 -4.54 -7.07
CA LEU A 45 -9.60 -4.29 -7.27
C LEU A 45 -9.23 -2.80 -7.31
N GLU A 46 -9.84 -2.01 -6.44
CA GLU A 46 -9.65 -0.56 -6.36
C GLU A 46 -9.51 -0.08 -4.91
N PRO A 47 -8.79 1.03 -4.65
CA PRO A 47 -8.81 1.66 -3.34
C PRO A 47 -10.21 2.19 -3.02
N ASN A 48 -10.63 2.04 -1.77
CA ASN A 48 -11.95 2.45 -1.30
C ASN A 48 -11.82 3.45 -0.13
N GLY A 49 -11.91 4.75 -0.44
CA GLY A 49 -11.74 5.81 0.54
C GLY A 49 -10.29 6.30 0.68
N ASP A 50 -10.03 7.06 1.75
CA ASP A 50 -8.76 7.75 1.96
C ASP A 50 -7.75 6.91 2.77
N PRO A 51 -6.43 7.10 2.55
CA PRO A 51 -5.40 6.50 3.38
C PRO A 51 -5.47 6.98 4.84
N ILE A 52 -5.35 6.03 5.77
CA ILE A 52 -5.39 6.26 7.21
C ILE A 52 -3.96 6.13 7.77
N PRO A 53 -3.42 7.13 8.48
CA PRO A 53 -2.11 7.01 9.11
C PRO A 53 -2.16 6.04 10.28
N LEU A 54 -1.30 5.04 10.26
CA LEU A 54 -1.13 4.08 11.36
C LEU A 54 0.02 4.49 12.29
N LEU A 55 1.10 5.01 11.72
CA LEU A 55 2.29 5.42 12.47
C LEU A 55 2.98 6.58 11.76
N GLY A 56 3.22 7.67 12.48
CA GLY A 56 4.02 8.82 12.01
C GLY A 56 5.49 8.71 12.39
N ASP A 57 6.27 9.72 11.99
CA ASP A 57 7.71 9.86 12.29
C ASP A 57 8.56 8.62 11.92
N VAL A 58 8.12 7.91 10.89
CA VAL A 58 8.83 6.74 10.37
C VAL A 58 9.88 7.21 9.39
N ALA A 59 11.15 7.05 9.76
CA ALA A 59 12.27 7.40 8.92
C ALA A 59 12.30 6.53 7.65
N TYR A 60 12.56 7.19 6.51
CA TYR A 60 12.80 6.53 5.24
C TYR A 60 14.30 6.60 4.97
N SER A 61 14.96 5.44 4.88
CA SER A 61 16.40 5.43 4.61
C SER A 61 16.69 6.11 3.27
N ALA A 62 17.85 6.75 3.17
CA ALA A 62 18.27 7.45 1.93
C ALA A 62 18.39 6.53 0.70
N ALA A 63 18.37 5.20 0.91
CA ALA A 63 18.35 4.19 -0.14
C ALA A 63 16.93 3.68 -0.47
N GLU A 64 15.89 4.37 0.00
CA GLU A 64 14.48 4.04 -0.25
C GLU A 64 14.04 2.65 0.25
N PHE A 65 14.70 2.15 1.29
CA PHE A 65 14.28 0.92 1.96
C PHE A 65 13.46 1.25 3.20
N ALA A 66 12.19 0.85 3.18
CA ALA A 66 11.38 0.60 4.37
C ALA A 66 10.91 -0.86 4.31
N SER A 67 11.26 -1.65 5.32
CA SER A 67 10.73 -3.00 5.48
C SER A 67 9.54 -2.96 6.44
N ILE A 68 8.37 -3.31 5.91
CA ILE A 68 7.19 -3.61 6.72
C ILE A 68 7.10 -5.15 6.75
N SER A 69 6.83 -5.73 7.91
CA SER A 69 6.48 -7.15 8.02
C SER A 69 5.08 -7.25 8.61
N VAL A 70 4.26 -8.10 8.01
CA VAL A 70 2.89 -8.37 8.47
C VAL A 70 2.86 -9.81 8.96
N SER A 71 2.68 -10.00 10.27
CA SER A 71 2.42 -11.34 10.80
C SER A 71 1.03 -11.80 10.35
N ARG A 72 0.95 -13.01 9.80
CA ARG A 72 -0.30 -13.70 9.54
C ARG A 72 -0.43 -14.77 10.61
N GLU A 73 -1.52 -14.73 11.37
CA GLU A 73 -1.90 -15.84 12.25
C GLU A 73 -2.24 -17.10 11.43
#